data_AF-A0A9X2YIE4-F1
#
_entry.id   AF-A0A9X2YIE4-F1
#
_cell.length_a   1.000
_cell.length_b   1.000
_cell.length_c   1.000
_cell.angle_alpha   90.00
_cell.angle_beta   90.00
_cell.angle_gamma   90.00
#
_symmetry.space_group_name_H-M   'P 1'
#
loop_
_entity.id
_entity.type
_entity.pdbx_description
1 polymer ?
#
loop_
_entity_poly.entity_id
_entity_poly.type
_entity_poly.pdbx_seq_one_letter_code
_entity_poly.pdbx_strand_id
1 'polypeptide(L)'
;MSFLRSDAGRLALAEVDRLDLTATTLVADIGSVRTRFGDHAAVLVETVQLRRRAAAKFADASQWLFTDEALQQATAGPVAAHRARRLAGATVHDATCSIGSELAALRDSAACVLGSDLDPV
;
A
#
# COMPACT_ATOMS: atom_id res chain seq x y z
N MET A 1 0.75 -3.94 12.85
CA MET A 1 1.36 -3.02 11.86
C MET A 1 2.74 -2.45 12.25
N SER A 2 3.11 -2.33 13.53
CA SER A 2 4.45 -1.83 13.93
C SER A 2 5.61 -2.53 13.21
N PHE A 3 5.57 -3.87 13.10
CA PHE A 3 6.57 -4.65 12.37
C PHE A 3 6.73 -4.22 10.91
N LEU A 4 5.65 -4.15 10.12
CA LEU A 4 5.72 -3.79 8.69
C LEU A 4 6.26 -2.37 8.45
N ARG A 5 6.09 -1.47 9.42
CA ARG A 5 6.61 -0.10 9.38
C ARG A 5 8.07 -0.01 9.82
N SER A 6 8.59 -1.04 10.51
CA SER A 6 9.99 -1.12 10.94
C SER A 6 10.95 -1.40 9.78
N ASP A 7 12.23 -1.10 9.97
CA ASP A 7 13.28 -1.38 8.98
C ASP A 7 13.39 -2.88 8.68
N ALA A 8 13.31 -3.71 9.72
CA ALA A 8 13.31 -5.17 9.58
C ALA A 8 12.12 -5.65 8.75
N GLY A 9 10.93 -5.08 8.95
CA GLY A 9 9.75 -5.40 8.15
C GLY A 9 9.87 -4.98 6.69
N ARG A 10 10.41 -3.78 6.42
CA ARG A 10 10.64 -3.32 5.04
C ARG A 10 11.66 -4.19 4.30
N LEU A 11 12.74 -4.60 4.97
CA LEU A 11 13.71 -5.55 4.43
C LEU A 11 13.09 -6.93 4.16
N ALA A 12 12.28 -7.43 5.10
CA ALA A 12 11.58 -8.70 4.92
C ALA A 12 10.59 -8.65 3.74
N LEU A 13 9.84 -7.55 3.57
CA LEU A 13 8.95 -7.36 2.42
C LEU A 13 9.72 -7.37 1.10
N ALA A 14 10.87 -6.67 1.03
CA ALA A 14 11.73 -6.66 -0.16
C ALA A 14 12.34 -8.04 -0.46
N GLU A 15 12.47 -8.90 0.55
CA GLU A 15 12.89 -10.28 0.37
C GLU A 15 11.77 -11.17 -0.13
N VAL A 16 10.58 -11.09 0.48
CA VAL A 16 9.42 -11.88 0.06
C VAL A 16 8.95 -11.49 -1.35
N ASP A 17 9.10 -10.22 -1.75
CA ASP A 17 8.75 -9.75 -3.09
C ASP A 17 9.61 -10.37 -4.21
N ARG A 18 10.75 -10.99 -3.87
CA ARG A 18 11.56 -11.75 -4.83
C ARG A 18 11.03 -13.15 -5.13
N LEU A 19 10.03 -13.63 -4.38
CA LEU A 19 9.38 -14.92 -4.62
C LEU A 19 8.29 -14.80 -5.68
N ASP A 20 8.01 -15.89 -6.40
CA ASP A 20 7.00 -15.87 -7.46
C ASP A 20 5.58 -15.69 -6.90
N LEU A 21 5.24 -16.35 -5.79
CA LEU A 21 3.91 -16.32 -5.15
C LEU A 21 2.77 -16.62 -6.13
N THR A 22 3.02 -17.54 -7.06
CA THR A 22 2.03 -17.99 -8.06
C THR A 22 1.26 -19.20 -7.55
N ALA A 23 0.13 -19.55 -8.17
CA ALA A 23 -0.63 -20.75 -7.80
C ALA A 23 0.25 -22.04 -7.75
N THR A 24 1.27 -22.13 -8.61
CA THR A 24 2.18 -23.28 -8.66
C THR A 24 3.21 -23.28 -7.54
N THR A 25 3.71 -22.10 -7.11
CA THR A 25 4.79 -21.98 -6.11
C THR A 25 4.29 -21.64 -4.71
N LEU A 26 3.03 -21.20 -4.56
CA LEU A 26 2.50 -20.55 -3.36
C LEU A 26 2.75 -21.35 -2.07
N VAL A 27 2.52 -22.67 -2.09
CA VAL A 27 2.70 -23.51 -0.90
C VAL A 27 4.17 -23.57 -0.49
N ALA A 28 5.08 -23.75 -1.46
CA ALA A 28 6.52 -23.81 -1.21
C ALA A 28 7.06 -22.44 -0.75
N ASP A 29 6.62 -21.36 -1.40
CA ASP A 29 6.98 -20.00 -1.05
C ASP A 29 6.53 -19.66 0.38
N ILE A 30 5.27 -19.92 0.73
CA ILE A 30 4.76 -19.71 2.09
C ILE A 30 5.55 -20.54 3.11
N GLY A 31 5.92 -21.78 2.78
CA GLY A 31 6.76 -22.63 3.63
C GLY A 31 8.15 -22.02 3.88
N SER A 32 8.77 -21.47 2.84
CA SER A 32 10.06 -20.77 2.93
C SER A 32 9.96 -19.51 3.80
N VAL A 33 8.93 -18.67 3.56
CA VAL A 33 8.70 -17.46 4.35
C VAL A 33 8.43 -17.79 5.82
N ARG A 34 7.63 -18.83 6.11
CA ARG A 34 7.38 -19.31 7.48
C ARG A 34 8.66 -19.75 8.19
N THR A 35 9.52 -20.49 7.50
CA THR A 35 10.80 -20.95 8.06
C THR A 35 11.68 -19.77 8.48
N ARG A 36 11.64 -18.67 7.72
CA ARG A 36 12.52 -17.51 7.94
C ARG A 36 11.94 -16.44 8.87
N PHE A 37 10.64 -16.20 8.81
CA PHE A 37 9.99 -15.05 9.45
C PHE A 37 8.92 -15.44 10.48
N GLY A 38 8.70 -16.75 10.69
CA GLY A 38 7.77 -17.27 11.70
C GLY A 38 6.37 -16.69 11.56
N ASP A 39 5.87 -16.09 12.63
CA ASP A 39 4.52 -15.53 12.74
C ASP A 39 4.27 -14.34 11.79
N HIS A 40 5.32 -13.71 11.27
CA HIS A 40 5.19 -12.61 10.30
C HIS A 40 4.96 -13.09 8.87
N ALA A 41 5.04 -14.40 8.58
CA ALA A 41 4.97 -14.90 7.22
C ALA A 41 3.66 -14.56 6.50
N ALA A 42 2.52 -14.72 7.18
CA ALA A 42 1.21 -14.44 6.58
C ALA A 42 1.09 -12.97 6.15
N VAL A 43 1.43 -12.04 7.04
CA VAL A 43 1.29 -10.61 6.77
C VAL A 43 2.29 -10.12 5.70
N LEU A 44 3.50 -10.71 5.63
CA LEU A 44 4.47 -10.41 4.59
C LEU A 44 3.98 -10.85 3.21
N VAL A 45 3.51 -12.10 3.08
CA VAL A 45 2.99 -12.65 1.82
C VAL A 45 1.76 -11.88 1.35
N GLU A 46 0.83 -11.59 2.26
CA GLU A 46 -0.37 -10.81 1.96
C GLU A 46 -0.02 -9.40 1.47
N THR A 47 0.86 -8.69 2.18
CA THR A 47 1.28 -7.33 1.80
C THR A 47 1.93 -7.31 0.41
N VAL A 48 2.79 -8.28 0.10
CA VAL A 48 3.42 -8.39 -1.22
C VAL A 48 2.37 -8.64 -2.31
N GLN A 49 1.43 -9.56 -2.10
CA GLN A 49 0.35 -9.81 -3.07
C GLN A 49 -0.54 -8.57 -3.27
N LEU A 50 -0.84 -7.84 -2.19
CA LEU A 50 -1.60 -6.59 -2.26
C LEU A 50 -0.87 -5.52 -3.06
N ARG A 51 0.44 -5.34 -2.84
CA ARG A 51 1.28 -4.40 -3.62
C ARG A 51 1.29 -4.74 -5.11
N ARG A 52 1.36 -6.03 -5.45
CA ARG A 52 1.29 -6.49 -6.85
C ARG A 52 -0.06 -6.18 -7.48
N ARG A 53 -1.16 -6.41 -6.75
CA ARG A 53 -2.51 -6.03 -7.22
C ARG A 53 -2.68 -4.51 -7.32
N ALA A 54 -2.03 -3.75 -6.44
CA ALA A 54 -2.07 -2.28 -6.43
C ALA A 54 -1.47 -1.65 -7.69
N ALA A 55 -0.59 -2.35 -8.42
CA ALA A 55 -0.06 -1.91 -9.71
C ALA A 55 -1.16 -1.68 -10.77
N ALA A 56 -2.35 -2.29 -10.62
CA ALA A 56 -3.50 -2.00 -11.48
C ALA A 56 -4.12 -0.61 -11.24
N LYS A 57 -3.86 -0.01 -10.08
CA LYS A 57 -4.42 1.29 -9.67
C LYS A 57 -3.38 2.41 -9.60
N PHE A 58 -2.12 2.08 -9.31
CA PHE A 58 -1.07 3.06 -9.00
C PHE A 58 0.19 2.79 -9.83
N ALA A 59 0.89 3.88 -10.19
CA ALA A 59 2.14 3.78 -10.95
C ALA A 59 3.29 3.17 -10.11
N ASP A 60 3.38 3.55 -8.84
CA ASP A 60 4.29 2.93 -7.87
C ASP A 60 3.64 2.90 -6.48
N ALA A 61 3.27 1.69 -6.07
CA ALA A 61 2.73 1.36 -4.75
C ALA A 61 3.63 0.37 -4.00
N SER A 62 4.88 0.19 -4.45
CA SER A 62 5.81 -0.84 -3.96
C SER A 62 6.14 -0.69 -2.47
N GLN A 63 5.99 0.51 -1.91
CA GLN A 63 6.23 0.79 -0.49
C GLN A 63 4.96 0.98 0.34
N TRP A 64 3.78 0.95 -0.28
CA TRP A 64 2.52 1.20 0.40
C TRP A 64 2.11 -0.01 1.26
N LEU A 65 1.25 0.22 2.26
CA LEU A 65 0.63 -0.82 3.05
C LEU A 65 -0.86 -0.80 2.77
N PHE A 66 -1.47 -1.98 2.73
CA PHE A 66 -2.85 -2.16 2.34
C PHE A 66 -3.52 -3.17 3.25
N THR A 67 -4.81 -3.01 3.45
CA THR A 67 -5.73 -4.13 3.63
C THR A 67 -6.35 -4.47 2.27
N ASP A 68 -6.89 -5.68 2.12
CA ASP A 68 -7.60 -6.05 0.89
C ASP A 68 -8.78 -5.11 0.61
N GLU A 69 -9.59 -4.83 1.63
CA GLU A 69 -10.73 -3.92 1.52
C GLU A 69 -10.32 -2.52 1.08
N ALA A 70 -9.34 -1.92 1.75
CA ALA A 70 -8.92 -0.57 1.43
C ALA A 70 -8.31 -0.49 0.01
N LEU A 71 -7.57 -1.52 -0.43
CA LEU A 71 -7.09 -1.59 -1.79
C LEU A 71 -8.24 -1.67 -2.80
N GLN A 72 -9.28 -2.46 -2.52
CA GLN A 72 -10.45 -2.60 -3.40
C GLN A 72 -11.22 -1.27 -3.52
N GLN A 73 -11.36 -0.53 -2.41
CA GLN A 73 -12.08 0.75 -2.35
C GLN A 73 -11.26 1.94 -2.85
N ALA A 74 -9.93 1.82 -2.90
CA ALA A 74 -9.05 2.93 -3.26
C ALA A 74 -9.35 3.56 -4.62
N THR A 75 -9.31 4.89 -4.69
CA THR A 75 -9.39 5.64 -5.94
C THR A 75 -8.19 5.30 -6.83
N ALA A 76 -8.44 4.92 -8.08
CA ALA A 76 -7.37 4.69 -9.05
C ALA A 76 -6.56 5.98 -9.29
N GLY A 77 -5.24 5.86 -9.39
CA GLY A 77 -4.30 6.96 -9.54
C GLY A 77 -4.66 7.98 -10.65
N PRO A 78 -5.07 7.56 -11.85
CA PRO A 78 -5.51 8.49 -12.90
C PRO A 78 -6.73 9.35 -12.49
N VAL A 79 -7.66 8.79 -11.71
CA VAL A 79 -8.84 9.50 -11.21
C VAL A 79 -8.44 10.47 -10.11
N ALA A 80 -7.61 10.05 -9.15
CA ALA A 80 -7.09 10.91 -8.09
C ALA A 80 -6.30 12.09 -8.69
N ALA A 81 -5.43 11.84 -9.68
CA ALA A 81 -4.69 12.88 -10.40
C ALA A 81 -5.61 13.84 -11.17
N HIS A 82 -6.69 13.34 -11.79
CA HIS A 82 -7.69 14.20 -12.43
C HIS A 82 -8.36 15.15 -11.42
N ARG A 83 -8.71 14.65 -10.24
CA ARG A 83 -9.28 15.46 -9.16
C ARG A 83 -8.28 16.49 -8.64
N ALA A 84 -7.03 16.08 -8.41
CA ALA A 84 -5.96 16.93 -7.89
C ALA A 84 -5.73 18.18 -8.75
N ARG A 85 -5.80 18.08 -10.08
CA ARG A 85 -5.66 19.24 -10.98
C ARG A 85 -6.63 20.37 -10.70
N ARG A 86 -7.84 20.08 -10.20
CA ARG A 86 -8.86 21.10 -9.89
C ARG A 86 -8.61 21.78 -8.55
N LEU A 87 -7.74 21.21 -7.72
CA LEU A 87 -7.41 21.65 -6.36
C LEU A 87 -5.97 22.18 -6.25
N ALA A 88 -5.31 22.39 -7.38
CA ALA A 88 -3.94 22.91 -7.40
C ALA A 88 -3.87 24.29 -6.70
N GLY A 89 -2.89 24.46 -5.82
CA GLY A 89 -2.72 25.65 -4.98
C GLY A 89 -3.72 25.81 -3.83
N ALA A 90 -4.69 24.89 -3.67
CA ALA A 90 -5.64 24.95 -2.57
C ALA A 90 -5.06 24.38 -1.26
N THR A 91 -5.65 24.76 -0.13
CA THR A 91 -5.52 24.02 1.13
C THR A 91 -6.63 22.98 1.18
N VAL A 92 -6.28 21.71 1.27
CA VAL A 92 -7.23 20.58 1.17
C VAL A 92 -7.18 19.73 2.43
N HIS A 93 -8.36 19.42 2.98
CA HIS A 93 -8.52 18.38 4.00
C HIS A 93 -9.30 17.22 3.39
N ASP A 94 -8.63 16.08 3.28
CA ASP A 94 -9.27 14.80 2.97
C ASP A 94 -9.70 14.15 4.29
N ALA A 95 -10.98 14.34 4.65
CA ALA A 95 -11.52 13.93 5.94
C ALA A 95 -11.79 12.42 6.08
N THR A 96 -11.63 11.65 4.99
CA THR A 96 -11.82 10.20 4.94
C THR A 96 -10.72 9.58 4.07
N CYS A 97 -9.47 9.82 4.46
CA CYS A 97 -8.34 9.64 3.54
C CYS A 97 -7.96 8.17 3.31
N SER A 98 -8.36 7.24 4.19
CA SER A 98 -8.02 5.83 4.13
C SER A 98 -6.53 5.63 3.84
N ILE A 99 -6.18 4.81 2.83
CA ILE A 99 -4.80 4.57 2.39
C ILE A 99 -4.11 5.78 1.70
N GLY A 100 -4.77 6.93 1.62
CA GLY A 100 -4.18 8.20 1.19
C GLY A 100 -4.01 8.37 -0.32
N SER A 101 -4.86 7.73 -1.14
CA SER A 101 -4.76 7.80 -2.61
C SER A 101 -4.84 9.24 -3.14
N GLU A 102 -5.78 10.02 -2.62
CA GLU A 102 -6.00 11.42 -2.93
C GLU A 102 -4.86 12.30 -2.41
N LEU A 103 -4.39 12.05 -1.18
CA LEU A 103 -3.24 12.74 -0.59
C LEU A 103 -2.00 12.59 -1.46
N ALA A 104 -1.70 11.36 -1.93
CA ALA A 104 -0.56 11.07 -2.77
C ALA A 104 -0.60 11.81 -4.12
N ALA A 105 -1.80 12.01 -4.68
CA ALA A 105 -2.02 12.77 -5.92
C ALA A 105 -1.96 14.29 -5.70
N LEU A 106 -2.39 14.77 -4.53
CA LEU A 106 -2.41 16.19 -4.18
C LEU A 106 -1.05 16.71 -3.70
N ARG A 107 -0.18 15.84 -3.17
CA ARG A 107 1.05 16.22 -2.43
C ARG A 107 1.95 17.25 -3.13
N ASP A 108 2.06 17.19 -4.46
CA ASP A 108 2.96 18.06 -5.23
C ASP A 108 2.25 19.27 -5.86
N SER A 109 0.92 19.37 -5.74
CA SER A 109 0.12 20.39 -6.44
C SER A 109 -0.74 21.26 -5.52
N ALA A 110 -1.17 20.75 -4.37
CA ALA A 110 -1.88 21.54 -3.36
C ALA A 110 -0.91 22.46 -2.61
N ALA A 111 -1.39 23.60 -2.09
CA ALA A 111 -0.59 24.45 -1.22
C ALA A 111 -0.37 23.81 0.16
N CYS A 112 -1.37 23.06 0.64
CA CYS A 112 -1.29 22.25 1.84
C CYS A 112 -2.32 21.13 1.75
N VAL A 113 -1.97 19.93 2.23
CA VAL A 113 -2.87 18.79 2.29
C VAL A 113 -2.80 18.13 3.66
N LEU A 114 -3.98 17.87 4.25
CA LEU A 114 -4.15 17.10 5.48
C LEU A 114 -5.07 15.92 5.19
N GLY A 115 -4.74 14.75 5.74
CA GLY A 115 -5.61 13.58 5.75
C GLY A 115 -6.11 13.27 7.16
N SER A 116 -7.32 12.73 7.26
CA SER A 116 -7.84 12.13 8.49
C SER A 116 -8.64 10.89 8.16
N ASP A 117 -8.53 9.89 9.02
CA ASP A 117 -9.35 8.70 8.99
C ASP A 117 -9.74 8.32 10.42
N LEU A 118 -10.86 7.62 10.58
CA LEU A 118 -11.29 7.09 11.86
C LEU A 118 -10.54 5.79 12.21
N ASP A 119 -10.05 5.08 11.20
CA ASP A 119 -9.23 3.90 11.40
C ASP A 119 -7.79 4.30 11.79
N PRO A 120 -7.30 3.95 13.00
CA PRO A 120 -5.95 4.30 13.44
C PRO A 120 -4.85 3.39 12.85
N VAL A 121 -5.20 2.50 11.93
CA VAL A 121 -4.40 1.33 11.52
C VAL A 121 -3.64 1.59 10.22
#